data_AF-A0A8J4QB12-F1
#
_entry.id   AF-A0A8J4QB12-F1
#
_cell.length_a   1.000
_cell.length_b   1.000
_cell.length_c   1.000
_cell.angle_alpha   90.00
_cell.angle_beta   90.00
_cell.angle_gamma   90.00
#
_symmetry.space_group_name_H-M   'P 1'
#
loop_
_entity.id
_entity.type
_entity.pdbx_description
1 polymer ?
#
loop_
_entity_poly.entity_id
_entity_poly.type
_entity_poly.pdbx_seq_one_letter_code
_entity_poly.pdbx_strand_id
1 'polypeptide(L)'
;MSTSQQHLQWLSLVIFLVSLFFNIHTSYADVGTAALYSPPYLPTACYGIRDASQFPSSNLFAAAGDGIWTNDTACGRKYLVKCITSTSTPYACNQNQTIQIEIVDHIGQEASVLSAYNTTLFLSPTAFGTIANSSTASSYINIEFELVYGEDVALHRGSGKHSAPNPTTLDATGHP
;
A
#
# COMPACT_ATOMS: atom_id res chain seq x y z
N MET A 1 -23.03 -36.00 -36.44
CA MET A 1 -23.05 -35.60 -35.02
C MET A 1 -24.50 -35.51 -34.56
N SER A 2 -24.85 -36.14 -33.45
CA SER A 2 -26.20 -36.12 -32.88
C SER A 2 -26.53 -34.74 -32.30
N THR A 3 -27.78 -34.29 -32.42
CA THR A 3 -28.30 -33.07 -31.77
C THR A 3 -28.04 -33.06 -30.26
N SER A 4 -28.02 -34.24 -29.62
CA SER A 4 -27.66 -34.39 -28.21
C SER A 4 -26.19 -34.05 -27.92
N GLN A 5 -25.28 -34.35 -28.86
CA GLN A 5 -23.85 -34.10 -28.71
C GLN A 5 -23.53 -32.61 -28.88
N GLN A 6 -24.21 -31.92 -29.80
CA GLN A 6 -24.11 -30.47 -29.95
C GLN A 6 -24.64 -29.72 -28.71
N HIS A 7 -25.75 -30.18 -28.12
CA HIS A 7 -26.30 -29.59 -26.91
C HIS A 7 -25.34 -29.68 -25.72
N LEU A 8 -24.68 -30.83 -25.55
CA LEU A 8 -23.72 -31.05 -24.47
C LEU A 8 -22.44 -30.22 -24.65
N GLN A 9 -21.97 -30.07 -25.89
CA GLN A 9 -20.83 -29.22 -26.22
C GLN A 9 -21.12 -27.74 -25.95
N TRP A 10 -22.33 -27.27 -26.30
CA TRP A 10 -22.73 -25.90 -26.05
C TRP A 10 -22.85 -25.60 -24.54
N LEU A 11 -23.47 -26.50 -23.78
CA LEU A 11 -23.55 -26.38 -22.32
C LEU A 11 -22.17 -26.34 -21.65
N SER A 12 -21.24 -27.19 -22.10
CA SER A 12 -19.86 -27.20 -21.60
C SER A 12 -19.14 -25.87 -21.88
N LEU A 13 -19.27 -25.34 -23.11
CA LEU A 13 -18.70 -24.05 -23.47
C LEU A 13 -19.28 -22.90 -22.62
N VAL A 14 -20.60 -22.89 -22.39
CA VAL A 14 -21.27 -21.88 -21.56
C VAL A 14 -20.76 -21.94 -20.13
N ILE A 15 -20.64 -23.13 -19.53
CA ILE A 15 -20.13 -23.30 -18.15
C ILE A 15 -18.67 -22.82 -18.05
N PHE A 16 -17.84 -23.13 -19.05
CA PHE A 16 -16.45 -22.69 -19.11
C PHE A 16 -16.33 -21.15 -19.19
N LEU A 17 -17.12 -20.52 -20.07
CA LEU A 17 -17.15 -19.05 -20.19
C LEU A 17 -17.63 -18.41 -18.89
N VAL A 18 -18.72 -18.91 -18.29
CA VAL A 18 -19.24 -18.40 -17.02
C VAL A 18 -18.22 -18.51 -15.89
N SER A 19 -17.47 -19.62 -15.82
CA SER A 19 -16.40 -19.82 -14.83
C SER A 19 -15.26 -18.80 -15.01
N LEU A 20 -14.88 -18.48 -16.24
CA LEU A 20 -13.86 -17.45 -16.52
C LEU A 20 -14.31 -16.05 -16.03
N PHE A 21 -15.58 -15.71 -16.17
CA PHE A 21 -16.13 -14.44 -15.68
C PHE A 21 -16.10 -14.34 -14.15
N PHE A 22 -16.39 -15.43 -13.43
CA PHE A 22 -16.36 -15.44 -11.96
C PHE A 22 -14.95 -15.39 -11.35
N ASN A 23 -13.90 -15.62 -12.13
CA ASN A 23 -12.51 -15.54 -11.67
C ASN A 23 -11.87 -14.15 -11.88
N ILE A 24 -12.61 -13.18 -12.41
CA ILE A 24 -12.11 -11.80 -12.54
C ILE A 24 -12.30 -11.09 -11.20
N HIS A 25 -11.31 -11.18 -10.33
CA HIS A 25 -11.26 -10.38 -9.10
C HIS A 25 -10.88 -8.94 -9.50
N THR A 26 -11.83 -8.01 -9.41
CA THR A 26 -11.58 -6.59 -9.64
C THR A 26 -11.16 -5.95 -8.32
N SER A 27 -9.86 -5.88 -8.04
CA SER A 27 -9.36 -4.99 -6.99
C SER A 27 -9.35 -3.57 -7.54
N TYR A 28 -10.10 -2.66 -6.91
CA TYR A 28 -10.13 -1.25 -7.30
C TYR A 28 -8.97 -0.52 -6.60
N ALA A 29 -7.78 -0.62 -7.18
CA ALA A 29 -6.68 0.26 -6.82
C ALA A 29 -6.79 1.54 -7.64
N ASP A 30 -6.63 2.69 -6.97
CA ASP A 30 -6.51 3.97 -7.64
C ASP A 30 -5.07 4.17 -8.13
N VAL A 31 -4.87 5.02 -9.13
CA VAL A 31 -3.55 5.31 -9.71
C VAL A 31 -3.19 6.77 -9.50
N GLY A 32 -1.94 7.00 -9.15
CA GLY A 32 -1.47 8.34 -8.84
C GLY A 32 0.04 8.48 -8.96
N THR A 33 0.55 9.59 -8.45
CA THR A 33 1.98 9.85 -8.38
C THR A 33 2.43 9.97 -6.93
N ALA A 34 3.66 9.52 -6.68
CA ALA A 34 4.33 9.71 -5.40
C ALA A 34 5.63 10.47 -5.56
N ALA A 35 5.89 11.37 -4.63
CA ALA A 35 7.14 12.12 -4.52
C ALA A 35 7.72 12.00 -3.12
N LEU A 36 8.93 12.52 -2.92
CA LEU A 36 9.60 12.51 -1.63
C LEU A 36 9.06 13.61 -0.70
N TYR A 37 8.60 13.23 0.49
CA TYR A 37 8.33 14.15 1.59
C TYR A 37 9.63 14.39 2.37
N SER A 38 10.18 15.59 2.25
CA SER A 38 11.45 15.96 2.89
C SER A 38 11.22 16.81 4.14
N PRO A 39 12.07 16.68 5.17
CA PRO A 39 11.98 17.52 6.36
C PRO A 39 12.26 19.00 6.01
N PRO A 40 11.82 19.95 6.86
CA PRO A 40 11.17 19.73 8.16
C PRO A 40 9.71 19.27 8.05
N TYR A 41 9.32 18.29 8.87
CA TYR A 41 7.96 17.70 8.85
C TYR A 41 6.97 18.39 9.80
N LEU A 42 7.43 19.33 10.62
CA LEU A 42 6.62 19.95 11.67
C LEU A 42 6.43 21.44 11.38
N PRO A 43 5.26 22.02 11.69
CA PRO A 43 4.02 21.33 12.13
C PRO A 43 3.37 20.52 11.00
N THR A 44 2.61 19.50 11.36
CA THR A 44 1.72 18.83 10.39
C THR A 44 0.30 19.38 10.47
N ALA A 45 -0.43 19.32 9.37
CA ALA A 45 -1.85 19.64 9.31
C ALA A 45 -2.67 18.74 10.24
N CYS A 46 -2.29 17.46 10.39
CA CYS A 46 -3.05 16.50 11.19
C CYS A 46 -2.92 16.69 12.70
N TYR A 47 -1.72 17.02 13.18
CA TYR A 47 -1.40 16.91 14.60
C TYR A 47 -0.74 18.17 15.18
N GLY A 48 -0.44 19.16 14.33
CA GLY A 48 0.09 20.47 14.70
C GLY A 48 1.57 20.44 15.08
N ILE A 49 1.97 21.37 15.96
CA ILE A 49 3.31 21.39 16.56
C ILE A 49 3.32 20.37 17.71
N ARG A 50 3.74 19.15 17.40
CA ARG A 50 4.12 18.11 18.38
C ARG A 50 5.55 17.67 18.09
N ASP A 51 6.09 16.74 18.88
CA ASP A 51 7.39 16.13 18.59
C ASP A 51 7.27 14.96 17.59
N ALA A 52 8.41 14.38 17.23
CA ALA A 52 8.48 13.30 16.23
C ALA A 52 7.75 12.01 16.63
N SER A 53 7.27 11.87 17.88
CA SER A 53 6.49 10.71 18.32
C SER A 53 5.14 10.56 17.61
N GLN A 54 4.68 11.58 16.89
CA GLN A 54 3.46 11.51 16.09
C GLN A 54 3.63 10.66 14.81
N PHE A 55 4.86 10.36 14.41
CA PHE A 55 5.13 9.54 13.23
C PHE A 55 5.22 8.05 13.60
N PRO A 56 4.74 7.14 12.74
CA PRO A 56 4.92 5.70 12.95
C PRO A 56 6.39 5.32 13.14
N SER A 57 6.69 4.44 14.09
CA SER A 57 8.07 3.99 14.37
C SER A 57 8.75 3.28 13.19
N SER A 58 7.96 2.75 12.25
CA SER A 58 8.45 2.16 10.99
C SER A 58 8.97 3.22 10.00
N ASN A 59 8.70 4.50 10.24
CA ASN A 59 8.86 5.61 9.30
C ASN A 59 8.09 5.41 7.99
N LEU A 60 7.06 4.55 7.95
CA LEU A 60 6.18 4.39 6.79
C LEU A 60 4.99 5.33 6.90
N PHE A 61 5.21 6.58 6.51
CA PHE A 61 4.19 7.63 6.52
C PHE A 61 4.23 8.45 5.24
N ALA A 62 3.17 9.22 5.02
CA ALA A 62 3.07 10.14 3.90
C ALA A 62 2.32 11.42 4.29
N ALA A 63 2.59 12.49 3.55
CA ALA A 63 1.67 13.62 3.46
C ALA A 63 0.72 13.42 2.26
N ALA A 64 -0.55 13.77 2.44
CA ALA A 64 -1.54 13.73 1.38
C ALA A 64 -1.38 14.96 0.46
N GLY A 65 -1.53 14.77 -0.85
CA GLY A 65 -1.83 15.87 -1.76
C GLY A 65 -3.34 16.17 -1.81
N ASP A 66 -3.72 17.21 -2.54
CA ASP A 66 -5.11 17.71 -2.59
C ASP A 66 -6.15 16.67 -3.04
N GLY A 67 -5.75 15.67 -3.85
CA GLY A 67 -6.65 14.59 -4.29
C GLY A 67 -7.02 13.59 -3.20
N ILE A 68 -6.17 13.43 -2.18
CA ILE A 68 -6.41 12.55 -1.01
C ILE A 68 -6.93 13.37 0.18
N TRP A 69 -6.48 14.61 0.26
CA TRP A 69 -6.78 15.47 1.39
C TRP A 69 -8.27 15.81 1.46
N THR A 70 -8.85 15.52 2.63
CA THR A 70 -10.27 15.78 2.93
C THR A 70 -10.35 16.40 4.33
N ASN A 71 -9.54 17.45 4.54
CA ASN A 71 -9.28 18.05 5.84
C ASN A 71 -8.83 16.98 6.86
N ASP A 72 -9.20 17.15 8.12
CA ASP A 72 -8.82 16.29 9.23
C ASP A 72 -9.23 14.82 9.06
N THR A 73 -10.17 14.52 8.16
CA THR A 73 -10.62 13.14 7.94
C THR A 73 -9.60 12.28 7.19
N ALA A 74 -8.60 12.90 6.54
CA ALA A 74 -7.50 12.17 5.90
C ALA A 74 -6.45 11.67 6.91
N CYS A 75 -6.37 12.28 8.09
CA CYS A 75 -5.38 11.97 9.11
C CYS A 75 -5.54 10.55 9.66
N GLY A 76 -4.42 9.83 9.77
CA GLY A 76 -4.39 8.45 10.26
C GLY A 76 -4.93 7.41 9.27
N ARG A 77 -5.43 7.81 8.09
CA ARG A 77 -5.80 6.86 7.03
C ARG A 77 -4.58 6.07 6.60
N LYS A 78 -4.81 4.79 6.30
CA LYS A 78 -3.75 3.88 5.89
C LYS A 78 -4.00 3.43 4.46
N TYR A 79 -2.93 3.40 3.67
CA TYR A 79 -2.99 2.98 2.28
C TYR A 79 -1.98 1.87 2.03
N LEU A 80 -2.37 0.85 1.27
CA LEU A 80 -1.42 0.01 0.56
C LEU A 80 -0.94 0.79 -0.66
N VAL A 81 0.37 0.85 -0.85
CA VAL A 81 1.00 1.61 -1.94
C VAL A 81 2.03 0.72 -2.62
N LYS A 82 1.99 0.70 -3.95
CA LYS A 82 2.96 -0.02 -4.77
C LYS A 82 3.38 0.84 -5.97
N CYS A 83 4.67 0.81 -6.27
CA CYS A 83 5.21 1.48 -7.44
C CYS A 83 4.86 0.71 -8.71
N ILE A 84 4.47 1.45 -9.77
CA ILE A 84 4.20 0.89 -11.09
C ILE A 84 5.17 1.50 -12.11
N THR A 85 5.78 0.65 -12.94
CA THR A 85 6.72 1.08 -13.98
C THR A 85 5.98 1.51 -15.23
N SER A 86 6.53 2.49 -15.95
CA SER A 86 6.08 2.87 -17.29
C SER A 86 7.17 2.56 -18.32
N THR A 87 6.82 2.58 -19.60
CA THR A 87 7.79 2.43 -20.70
C THR A 87 8.90 3.49 -20.65
N SER A 88 8.60 4.69 -20.14
CA SER A 88 9.59 5.77 -19.96
C SER A 88 10.47 5.61 -18.71
N THR A 89 10.06 4.78 -17.74
CA THR A 89 10.76 4.57 -16.47
C THR A 89 10.84 3.08 -16.06
N PRO A 90 11.41 2.21 -16.91
CA PRO A 90 11.32 0.76 -16.75
C PRO A 90 12.01 0.23 -15.48
N TYR A 91 12.90 1.01 -14.88
CA TYR A 91 13.68 0.62 -13.70
C TYR A 91 13.38 1.48 -12.46
N ALA A 92 12.32 2.28 -12.46
CA ALA A 92 12.04 3.21 -11.36
C ALA A 92 11.52 2.53 -10.08
N CYS A 93 10.96 1.32 -10.18
CA CYS A 93 10.37 0.61 -9.05
C CYS A 93 11.26 -0.53 -8.55
N ASN A 94 11.27 -0.73 -7.25
CA ASN A 94 11.77 -1.96 -6.64
C ASN A 94 10.77 -3.09 -6.90
N GLN A 95 11.26 -4.29 -7.16
CA GLN A 95 10.39 -5.41 -7.57
C GLN A 95 9.54 -5.93 -6.40
N ASN A 96 8.24 -6.13 -6.68
CA ASN A 96 7.27 -6.80 -5.80
C ASN A 96 7.16 -6.21 -4.38
N GLN A 97 7.31 -4.89 -4.24
CA GLN A 97 7.13 -4.21 -2.96
C GLN A 97 5.77 -3.51 -2.90
N THR A 98 4.96 -3.88 -1.90
CA THR A 98 3.76 -3.14 -1.48
C THR A 98 3.94 -2.80 -0.02
N ILE A 99 3.79 -1.51 0.32
CA ILE A 99 3.94 -1.03 1.69
C ILE A 99 2.62 -0.45 2.19
N GLN A 100 2.40 -0.56 3.50
CA GLN A 100 1.31 0.16 4.15
C GLN A 100 1.87 1.46 4.75
N ILE A 101 1.33 2.60 4.33
CA ILE A 101 1.68 3.91 4.87
C ILE A 101 0.54 4.50 5.68
N GLU A 102 0.84 5.47 6.54
CA GLU A 102 -0.14 6.27 7.27
C GLU A 102 -0.05 7.74 6.86
N ILE A 103 -1.21 8.39 6.67
CA ILE A 103 -1.28 9.83 6.37
C ILE A 103 -1.09 10.63 7.67
N VAL A 104 -0.06 11.48 7.69
CA VAL A 104 0.33 12.27 8.88
C VAL A 104 0.32 13.78 8.64
N ASP A 105 0.16 14.21 7.39
CA ASP A 105 0.25 15.62 7.00
C ASP A 105 -0.49 15.90 5.68
N HIS A 106 -0.63 17.17 5.33
CA HIS A 106 -1.09 17.67 4.04
C HIS A 106 -0.01 18.54 3.42
N ILE A 107 0.34 18.26 2.17
CA ILE A 107 1.11 19.19 1.35
C ILE A 107 0.13 19.75 0.32
N GLY A 108 -0.35 20.96 0.58
CA GLY A 108 -1.06 21.76 -0.42
C GLY A 108 -0.13 22.23 -1.54
N GLN A 109 -0.66 22.99 -2.50
CA GLN A 109 0.13 23.70 -3.51
C GLN A 109 0.99 24.83 -2.90
N GLU A 110 1.91 24.50 -2.00
CA GLU A 110 2.95 25.44 -1.59
C GLU A 110 4.04 25.48 -2.67
N ALA A 111 4.40 26.70 -3.09
CA ALA A 111 5.30 26.99 -4.20
C ALA A 111 6.74 26.48 -4.01
N SER A 112 7.09 25.99 -2.82
CA SER A 112 8.38 25.42 -2.45
C SER A 112 8.52 23.94 -2.85
N VAL A 113 7.44 23.26 -3.25
CA VAL A 113 7.48 21.87 -3.72
C VAL A 113 7.35 21.84 -5.25
N LEU A 114 8.42 22.22 -5.94
CA LEU A 114 8.54 22.13 -7.41
C LEU A 114 8.46 20.68 -7.96
N SER A 115 8.36 19.67 -7.10
CA SER A 115 8.71 18.29 -7.47
C SER A 115 7.60 17.49 -8.17
N ALA A 116 6.33 17.89 -8.08
CA ALA A 116 5.29 17.46 -9.02
C ALA A 116 3.96 18.14 -8.69
N TYR A 117 3.50 19.01 -9.59
CA TYR A 117 2.12 19.46 -9.60
C TYR A 117 1.19 18.24 -9.57
N ASN A 118 0.21 18.23 -8.67
CA ASN A 118 -0.76 17.14 -8.50
C ASN A 118 -0.17 15.81 -8.00
N THR A 119 0.88 15.85 -7.17
CA THR A 119 1.34 14.66 -6.44
C THR A 119 0.22 14.11 -5.56
N THR A 120 -0.06 12.82 -5.66
CA THR A 120 -1.12 12.17 -4.87
C THR A 120 -0.66 11.92 -3.44
N LEU A 121 0.55 11.38 -3.26
CA LEU A 121 1.14 11.06 -1.96
C LEU A 121 2.60 11.51 -1.91
N PHE A 122 2.97 12.25 -0.86
CA PHE A 122 4.37 12.55 -0.57
C PHE A 122 4.87 11.57 0.47
N LEU A 123 5.64 10.58 0.04
CA LEU A 123 6.09 9.48 0.87
C LEU A 123 7.34 9.89 1.67
N SER A 124 7.44 9.44 2.93
CA SER A 124 8.68 9.57 3.70
C SER A 124 9.87 8.97 2.95
N PRO A 125 11.12 9.36 3.26
CA PRO A 125 12.30 8.76 2.63
C PRO A 125 12.37 7.24 2.77
N THR A 126 11.95 6.71 3.92
CA THR A 126 11.88 5.26 4.15
C THR A 126 10.81 4.60 3.27
N ALA A 127 9.60 5.17 3.19
CA ALA A 127 8.54 4.64 2.34
C ALA A 127 8.91 4.71 0.86
N PHE A 128 9.38 5.87 0.38
CA PHE A 128 9.78 6.07 -1.01
C PHE A 128 10.92 5.11 -1.40
N GLY A 129 11.99 5.05 -0.60
CA GLY A 129 13.13 4.16 -0.88
C GLY A 129 12.80 2.66 -0.79
N THR A 130 11.70 2.29 -0.13
CA THR A 130 11.26 0.89 -0.10
C THR A 130 10.67 0.47 -1.44
N ILE A 131 9.85 1.32 -2.09
CA ILE A 131 9.15 0.97 -3.33
C ILE A 131 9.81 1.51 -4.61
N ALA A 132 10.65 2.54 -4.50
CA ALA A 132 11.34 3.16 -5.62
C ALA A 132 12.84 2.88 -5.60
N ASN A 133 13.40 2.75 -6.80
CA ASN A 133 14.83 2.65 -6.98
C ASN A 133 15.42 4.07 -7.06
N SER A 134 16.10 4.50 -6.00
CA SER A 134 16.67 5.85 -5.88
C SER A 134 17.70 6.21 -6.94
N SER A 135 18.28 5.23 -7.64
CA SER A 135 19.30 5.47 -8.68
C SER A 135 18.72 5.76 -10.06
N THR A 136 17.44 5.45 -10.27
CA THR A 136 16.77 5.49 -11.58
C THR A 136 15.42 6.22 -11.53
N ALA A 137 14.85 6.40 -10.35
CA ALA A 137 13.63 7.15 -10.17
C ALA A 137 13.86 8.63 -10.50
N SER A 138 12.87 9.23 -11.19
CA SER A 138 12.78 10.67 -11.36
C SER A 138 12.38 11.33 -10.03
N SER A 139 12.15 12.64 -10.02
CA SER A 139 11.64 13.36 -8.84
C SER A 139 10.30 12.84 -8.30
N TYR A 140 9.60 12.01 -9.08
CA TYR A 140 8.38 11.30 -8.72
C TYR A 140 8.33 9.90 -9.39
N ILE A 141 7.45 9.04 -8.89
CA ILE A 141 7.12 7.73 -9.45
C ILE A 141 5.60 7.60 -9.64
N ASN A 142 5.19 6.68 -10.50
CA ASN A 142 3.78 6.30 -10.58
C ASN A 142 3.49 5.22 -9.54
N ILE A 143 2.32 5.29 -8.91
CA ILE A 143 1.88 4.33 -7.90
C ILE A 143 0.46 3.84 -8.18
N GLU A 144 0.20 2.62 -7.75
CA GLU A 144 -1.16 2.16 -7.43
C GLU A 144 -1.32 2.21 -5.91
N PHE A 145 -2.52 2.59 -5.44
CA PHE A 145 -2.81 2.67 -4.01
C PHE A 145 -4.26 2.37 -3.68
N GLU A 146 -4.48 1.83 -2.49
CA GLU A 146 -5.79 1.41 -2.01
C GLU A 146 -5.93 1.69 -0.51
N LEU A 147 -7.10 2.19 -0.09
CA LEU A 147 -7.37 2.48 1.32
C LEU A 147 -7.55 1.17 2.10
N VAL A 148 -6.86 1.06 3.24
CA VAL A 148 -7.01 -0.07 4.15
C VAL A 148 -8.17 0.20 5.10
N TYR A 149 -9.28 -0.50 4.89
CA TYR A 149 -10.35 -0.60 5.88
C TYR A 149 -9.96 -1.66 6.93
N GLY A 150 -10.37 -1.47 8.19
CA GLY A 150 -9.91 -2.24 9.36
C GLY A 150 -10.17 -3.75 9.37
N GLU A 151 -10.50 -4.38 8.24
CA GLU A 151 -10.84 -5.81 8.12
C GLU A 151 -9.92 -6.60 7.18
N ASP A 152 -9.11 -5.95 6.33
CA ASP A 152 -8.31 -6.64 5.28
C ASP A 152 -6.92 -7.14 5.71
N VAL A 153 -6.56 -7.02 6.99
CA VAL A 153 -5.25 -7.49 7.51
C VAL A 153 -5.12 -9.03 7.45
N ALA A 154 -6.21 -9.76 7.22
CA ALA A 154 -6.23 -11.23 7.28
C ALA A 154 -5.89 -11.96 5.96
N LEU A 155 -5.98 -11.33 4.78
CA LEU A 155 -5.94 -12.09 3.51
C LEU A 155 -4.59 -12.11 2.77
N HIS A 156 -3.62 -11.27 3.16
CA HIS A 156 -2.27 -11.30 2.55
C HIS A 156 -1.18 -11.91 3.43
N ARG A 157 -1.50 -12.39 4.64
CA ARG A 157 -0.54 -13.14 5.45
C ARG A 157 -0.54 -14.61 5.00
N GLY A 158 0.29 -14.90 4.00
CA GLY A 158 0.64 -16.25 3.62
C GLY A 158 0.92 -17.13 4.84
N SER A 159 0.43 -18.36 4.77
CA SER A 159 0.52 -19.43 5.76
C SER A 159 1.92 -19.53 6.40
N GLY A 160 2.11 -18.83 7.52
CA GLY A 160 3.22 -19.01 8.43
C GLY A 160 2.71 -19.79 9.63
N LYS A 161 2.97 -21.10 9.66
CA LYS A 161 2.74 -21.97 10.83
C LYS A 161 3.28 -21.27 12.08
N HIS A 162 2.38 -20.80 12.95
CA HIS A 162 2.72 -20.49 14.33
C HIS A 162 2.91 -21.83 15.04
N SER A 163 4.16 -22.19 15.34
CA SER A 163 4.44 -23.20 16.35
C SER A 163 3.98 -22.65 17.69
N ALA A 164 3.02 -23.33 18.31
CA ALA A 164 2.53 -23.02 19.63
C ALA A 164 3.65 -23.12 20.68
N PRO A 165 3.69 -22.26 21.71
CA PRO A 165 4.54 -22.48 22.86
C PRO A 165 4.02 -23.67 23.68
N ASN A 166 4.92 -24.61 23.98
CA ASN A 166 4.66 -25.79 24.78
C ASN A 166 4.41 -25.40 26.26
N PRO A 167 3.36 -25.92 26.92
CA PRO A 167 3.10 -25.61 28.33
C PRO A 167 3.92 -26.52 29.26
N THR A 168 4.59 -25.85 30.20
CA THR A 168 4.85 -26.28 31.59
C THR A 168 5.64 -27.57 31.85
N THR A 169 6.81 -27.40 32.44
CA THR A 169 7.26 -28.29 33.54
C THR A 169 7.67 -27.43 34.73
N LEU A 170 6.89 -27.54 35.80
CA LEU A 170 7.37 -27.34 37.17
C LEU A 170 8.58 -28.25 37.37
N ASP A 171 9.62 -27.75 38.01
CA ASP A 171 10.34 -28.58 38.97
C ASP A 171 10.81 -27.75 40.16
N ALA A 172 10.61 -28.33 41.34
CA ALA A 172 10.89 -27.79 42.64
C ALA A 172 12.04 -28.60 43.24
N THR A 173 13.14 -27.93 43.62
CA THR A 173 14.15 -28.38 44.59
C THR A 173 15.06 -27.16 44.83
N GLY A 174 15.42 -26.71 46.03
CA GLY A 174 15.49 -27.39 47.31
C GLY A 174 16.94 -27.57 47.75
N HIS A 175 17.60 -26.45 48.13
CA HIS A 175 18.74 -26.33 49.08
C HIS A 175 20.06 -27.10 48.78
N PRO A 176 21.16 -26.88 49.53
CA PRO A 176 21.35 -26.18 50.82
C PRO A 176 21.73 -24.70 50.74
#